data_AF-L0PDN7-F1
#
_entry.id   AF-L0PDN7-F1
#
_cell.length_a   1.000
_cell.length_b   1.000
_cell.length_c   1.000
_cell.angle_alpha   90.00
_cell.angle_beta   90.00
_cell.angle_gamma   90.00
#
_symmetry.space_group_name_H-M   'P 1'
#
loop_
_entity.id
_entity.type
_entity.pdbx_description
1 polymer ?
#
loop_
_entity_poly.entity_id
_entity_poly.type
_entity_poly.pdbx_seq_one_letter_code
_entity_poly.pdbx_strand_id
1 'polypeptide(L)'
;MPIPPAYPETHLKRIQIHWSDGVTTGYPPASSCNPTVNEDGTFDFFRKIATGESKDLHWRRKCAEYLREQAKIQAFQGMDFVLDAFPKNYKLYEHCKRYNDARQERRDTFLFGHPKGIRFRSPAEFSPHLLWIAQSKTHERGECPCKYCGGDPKSWNRRKNGSDQMQIESTHDKLEREADLCQEGALYRPGEVVWMIQDNPNDEWVVCIVIDRTVLPCVHLDGVSSKSYSYRVRTVKAEKKTMQVPQWMLRPLLSRSLNGMKDLEDLCETWSLFGSYMSGVSPKIHCYSGCWIGPEKIWRGDIVRFKKKSDPQQLFSIFDNVLVINSIYKENKSGNILVSGNAWYFTSTPCQIDPLLHIPQKLAKVTEVLNICLGCSNTKDIEFTCSLFDIQGRWYEPWLIPKGTILNEIILKRKINTRKEAFT
;
A
#
# COMPACT_ATOMS: atom_id res chain seq x y z
N MET A 1 -24.15 -16.86 -15.31
CA MET A 1 -24.13 -15.67 -14.46
C MET A 1 -24.85 -14.55 -15.20
N PRO A 2 -25.85 -13.89 -14.60
CA PRO A 2 -26.49 -12.74 -15.23
C PRO A 2 -25.50 -11.57 -15.31
N ILE A 3 -25.53 -10.87 -16.45
CA ILE A 3 -24.77 -9.64 -16.69
C ILE A 3 -25.24 -8.62 -15.64
N PRO A 4 -24.33 -7.93 -14.91
CA PRO A 4 -24.75 -6.90 -13.96
C PRO A 4 -25.59 -5.83 -14.66
N PRO A 5 -26.66 -5.32 -14.02
CA PRO A 5 -27.46 -4.26 -14.60
C PRO A 5 -26.59 -3.06 -14.94
N ALA A 6 -26.89 -2.40 -16.06
CA ALA A 6 -26.20 -1.20 -16.52
C ALA A 6 -26.11 -0.18 -15.37
N TYR A 7 -24.89 0.13 -14.94
CA TYR A 7 -24.63 1.15 -13.94
C TYR A 7 -25.28 2.47 -14.40
N PRO A 8 -26.11 3.12 -13.57
CA PRO A 8 -26.74 4.39 -13.93
C PRO A 8 -25.66 5.46 -14.17
N GLU A 9 -25.71 6.13 -15.33
CA GLU A 9 -24.70 7.07 -15.83
C GLU A 9 -24.54 8.36 -14.98
N THR A 10 -25.27 8.50 -13.88
CA THR A 10 -25.50 9.78 -13.17
C THR A 10 -24.38 10.20 -12.21
N HIS A 11 -23.35 9.37 -11.98
CA HIS A 11 -22.22 9.69 -11.08
C HIS A 11 -20.85 9.78 -11.77
N LEU A 12 -20.76 9.56 -13.09
CA LEU A 12 -19.49 9.57 -13.82
C LEU A 12 -19.04 10.99 -14.15
N LYS A 13 -17.87 11.41 -13.65
CA LYS A 13 -17.22 12.67 -14.03
C LYS A 13 -16.54 12.51 -15.39
N ARG A 14 -16.71 13.50 -16.27
CA ARG A 14 -16.17 13.45 -17.64
C ARG A 14 -14.90 14.27 -17.77
N ILE A 15 -13.87 13.68 -18.37
CA ILE A 15 -12.61 14.37 -18.70
C ILE A 15 -12.66 14.77 -20.18
N GLN A 16 -12.54 16.06 -20.45
CA GLN A 16 -12.42 16.59 -21.80
C GLN A 16 -10.94 16.82 -22.14
N ILE A 17 -10.56 16.43 -23.36
CA ILE A 17 -9.21 16.62 -23.89
C ILE A 17 -9.30 17.64 -25.02
N HIS A 18 -8.67 18.80 -24.83
CA HIS A 18 -8.83 19.94 -25.73
C HIS A 18 -7.86 19.95 -26.91
N TRP A 19 -6.74 19.21 -26.82
CA TRP A 19 -5.72 19.14 -27.87
C TRP A 19 -5.52 17.70 -28.36
N SER A 20 -5.08 17.52 -29.60
CA SER A 20 -4.74 16.19 -30.13
C SER A 20 -3.73 16.26 -31.26
N ASP A 21 -2.84 15.26 -31.30
CA ASP A 21 -1.96 14.98 -32.44
C ASP A 21 -2.59 14.05 -33.49
N GLY A 22 -3.86 13.66 -33.33
CA GLY A 22 -4.48 12.62 -34.11
C GLY A 22 -4.59 12.95 -35.61
N VAL A 23 -4.29 11.96 -36.46
CA VAL A 23 -4.43 12.04 -37.92
C VAL A 23 -5.35 10.94 -38.45
N THR A 24 -6.04 11.19 -39.56
CA THR A 24 -6.93 10.22 -40.21
C THR A 24 -6.21 9.33 -41.21
N THR A 25 -5.00 9.70 -41.65
CA THR A 25 -4.20 8.96 -42.64
C THR A 25 -3.79 7.57 -42.19
N GLY A 26 -3.77 7.32 -40.88
CA GLY A 26 -3.46 6.01 -40.29
C GLY A 26 -4.67 5.09 -40.11
N TYR A 27 -5.88 5.48 -40.53
CA TYR A 27 -7.07 4.64 -40.37
C TYR A 27 -7.00 3.40 -41.28
N PRO A 28 -7.71 2.31 -40.92
CA PRO A 28 -7.85 1.19 -41.83
C PRO A 28 -8.45 1.68 -43.17
N PRO A 29 -7.95 1.21 -44.31
CA PRO A 29 -8.48 1.61 -45.62
C PRO A 29 -9.93 1.12 -45.75
N ALA A 30 -10.73 1.83 -46.55
CA ALA A 30 -12.15 1.52 -46.72
C ALA A 30 -12.38 0.08 -47.21
N SER A 31 -11.50 -0.42 -48.09
CA SER A 31 -11.53 -1.81 -48.57
C SER A 31 -11.42 -2.84 -47.45
N SER A 32 -10.62 -2.57 -46.41
CA SER A 32 -10.47 -3.45 -45.24
C SER A 32 -11.57 -3.27 -44.20
N CYS A 33 -12.54 -2.38 -44.41
CA CYS A 33 -13.69 -2.21 -43.52
C CYS A 33 -14.95 -2.91 -44.04
N ASN A 34 -14.89 -3.52 -45.22
CA ASN A 34 -16.01 -4.22 -45.84
C ASN A 34 -16.17 -5.62 -45.22
N PRO A 35 -17.33 -5.93 -44.61
CA PRO A 35 -17.59 -7.24 -44.02
C PRO A 35 -17.99 -8.26 -45.10
N THR A 36 -17.03 -8.68 -45.92
CA THR A 36 -17.22 -9.78 -46.87
C THR A 36 -16.77 -11.09 -46.27
N VAL A 37 -17.65 -12.09 -46.33
CA VAL A 37 -17.34 -13.48 -45.98
C VAL A 37 -16.96 -14.20 -47.27
N ASN A 38 -15.79 -14.83 -47.27
CA ASN A 38 -15.31 -15.63 -48.39
C ASN A 38 -16.11 -16.93 -48.51
N GLU A 39 -16.04 -17.59 -49.66
CA GLU A 39 -16.75 -18.85 -49.92
C GLU A 39 -16.39 -19.97 -48.92
N ASP A 40 -15.17 -19.94 -48.38
CA ASP A 40 -14.68 -20.85 -47.35
C ASP A 40 -15.12 -20.49 -45.92
N GLY A 41 -15.93 -19.43 -45.76
CA GLY A 41 -16.41 -18.95 -44.46
C GLY A 41 -15.41 -18.09 -43.69
N THR A 42 -14.24 -17.79 -44.26
CA THR A 42 -13.27 -16.85 -43.67
C THR A 42 -13.71 -15.40 -43.86
N PHE A 43 -13.27 -14.55 -42.95
CA PHE A 43 -13.40 -13.10 -43.10
C PHE A 43 -12.27 -12.40 -42.34
N ASP A 44 -11.88 -11.23 -42.84
CA ASP A 44 -10.86 -10.37 -42.26
C ASP A 44 -11.22 -8.91 -42.57
N PHE A 45 -11.80 -8.21 -41.58
CA PHE A 45 -12.19 -6.82 -41.76
C PHE A 45 -12.15 -6.02 -40.44
N PHE A 46 -12.12 -4.71 -40.56
CA PHE A 46 -12.23 -3.76 -39.45
C PHE A 46 -13.64 -3.20 -39.36
N ARG A 47 -14.24 -3.33 -38.17
CA ARG A 47 -15.49 -2.65 -37.82
C ARG A 47 -15.19 -1.45 -36.95
N LYS A 48 -15.64 -0.27 -37.33
CA LYS A 48 -15.57 0.90 -36.44
C LYS A 48 -16.48 0.67 -35.23
N ILE A 49 -15.95 0.84 -34.03
CA ILE A 49 -16.73 0.75 -32.80
C ILE A 49 -17.44 2.09 -32.57
N ALA A 50 -18.75 2.06 -32.39
CA ALA A 50 -19.55 3.25 -32.12
C ALA A 50 -19.32 3.76 -30.69
N THR A 51 -19.46 5.07 -30.51
CA THR A 51 -19.40 5.69 -29.17
C THR A 51 -20.52 5.15 -28.30
N GLY A 52 -20.19 4.72 -27.08
CA GLY A 52 -21.14 4.14 -26.13
C GLY A 52 -21.20 2.59 -26.16
N GLU A 53 -20.62 1.92 -27.15
CA GLU A 53 -20.46 0.46 -27.09
C GLU A 53 -19.61 0.06 -25.87
N SER A 54 -19.82 -1.15 -25.32
CA SER A 54 -19.12 -1.61 -24.11
C SER A 54 -17.59 -1.53 -24.22
N LYS A 55 -17.03 -1.80 -25.41
CA LYS A 55 -15.59 -1.70 -25.69
C LYS A 55 -15.09 -0.26 -25.72
N ASP A 56 -15.87 0.66 -26.29
CA ASP A 56 -15.57 2.10 -26.28
C ASP A 56 -15.58 2.65 -24.84
N LEU A 57 -16.63 2.35 -24.07
CA LEU A 57 -16.74 2.73 -22.66
C LEU A 57 -15.58 2.17 -21.82
N HIS A 58 -15.24 0.89 -22.02
CA HIS A 58 -14.13 0.26 -21.31
C HIS A 58 -12.80 0.99 -21.56
N TRP A 59 -12.47 1.29 -22.81
CA TRP A 59 -11.25 2.01 -23.16
C TRP A 59 -11.25 3.43 -22.57
N ARG A 60 -12.34 4.18 -22.72
CA ARG A 60 -12.44 5.54 -22.19
C ARG A 60 -12.34 5.59 -20.66
N ARG A 61 -12.90 4.61 -19.95
CA ARG A 61 -12.75 4.48 -18.48
C ARG A 61 -11.31 4.19 -18.09
N LYS A 62 -10.67 3.21 -18.73
CA LYS A 62 -9.28 2.86 -18.42
C LYS A 62 -8.29 4.00 -18.69
N CYS A 63 -8.52 4.77 -19.75
CA CYS A 63 -7.71 5.95 -20.02
C CYS A 63 -7.96 7.09 -19.01
N ALA A 64 -9.21 7.32 -18.61
CA ALA A 64 -9.53 8.32 -17.59
C ALA A 64 -8.99 7.95 -16.20
N GLU A 65 -9.06 6.67 -15.84
CA GLU A 65 -8.47 6.11 -14.62
C GLU A 65 -6.97 6.38 -14.57
N TYR A 66 -6.26 6.12 -15.67
CA TYR A 66 -4.82 6.43 -15.77
C TYR A 66 -4.54 7.93 -15.60
N LEU A 67 -5.27 8.82 -16.30
CA LEU A 67 -5.08 10.27 -16.15
C LEU A 67 -5.33 10.74 -14.72
N ARG A 68 -6.35 10.21 -14.04
CA ARG A 68 -6.65 10.50 -12.63
C ARG A 68 -5.47 10.11 -11.74
N GLU A 69 -4.95 8.90 -11.92
CA GLU A 69 -3.80 8.40 -11.15
C GLU A 69 -2.55 9.27 -11.34
N GLN A 70 -2.30 9.74 -12.56
CA GLN A 70 -1.15 10.61 -12.85
C GLN A 70 -1.34 12.05 -12.37
N ALA A 71 -2.57 12.57 -12.37
CA ALA A 71 -2.88 13.91 -11.88
C ALA A 71 -2.64 14.06 -10.37
N LYS A 72 -2.78 12.97 -9.59
CA LYS A 72 -2.57 12.95 -8.12
C LYS A 72 -3.33 14.06 -7.36
N ILE A 73 -4.51 14.44 -7.86
CA ILE A 73 -5.37 15.46 -7.25
C ILE A 73 -6.27 14.80 -6.21
N GLN A 74 -6.11 15.17 -4.94
CA GLN A 74 -6.80 14.54 -3.81
C GLN A 74 -8.33 14.71 -3.87
N ALA A 75 -8.81 15.82 -4.43
CA ALA A 75 -10.25 16.08 -4.62
C ALA A 75 -10.96 15.05 -5.52
N PHE A 76 -10.21 14.22 -6.25
CA PHE A 76 -10.75 13.21 -7.16
C PHE A 76 -10.68 11.77 -6.60
N GLN A 77 -10.28 11.60 -5.33
CA GLN A 77 -10.29 10.29 -4.66
C GLN A 77 -11.72 9.76 -4.50
N GLY A 78 -11.94 8.48 -4.83
CA GLY A 78 -13.25 7.83 -4.74
C GLY A 78 -14.26 8.20 -5.84
N MET A 79 -13.88 9.09 -6.78
CA MET A 79 -14.73 9.44 -7.92
C MET A 79 -14.40 8.58 -9.15
N ASP A 80 -15.44 8.19 -9.88
CA ASP A 80 -15.33 7.50 -11.16
C ASP A 80 -15.26 8.50 -12.32
N PHE A 81 -14.28 8.30 -13.20
CA PHE A 81 -14.07 9.14 -14.36
C PHE A 81 -14.19 8.35 -15.66
N VAL A 82 -14.61 9.04 -16.71
CA VAL A 82 -14.59 8.55 -18.08
C VAL A 82 -14.13 9.68 -19.00
N LEU A 83 -13.39 9.37 -20.06
CA LEU A 83 -13.16 10.37 -21.10
C LEU A 83 -14.48 10.72 -21.76
N ASP A 84 -14.76 12.00 -21.94
CA ASP A 84 -15.94 12.45 -22.67
C ASP A 84 -15.93 11.89 -24.11
N ALA A 85 -14.77 12.00 -24.76
CA ALA A 85 -14.45 11.36 -26.03
C ALA A 85 -12.94 11.05 -26.09
N PHE A 86 -12.52 10.18 -27.02
CA PHE A 86 -11.10 10.12 -27.38
C PHE A 86 -10.64 11.47 -27.98
N PRO A 87 -9.34 11.79 -27.91
CA PRO A 87 -8.78 12.97 -28.56
C PRO A 87 -9.17 13.02 -30.05
N LYS A 88 -9.25 14.24 -30.60
CA LYS A 88 -9.65 14.45 -31.99
C LYS A 88 -8.88 13.53 -32.94
N ASN A 89 -9.60 12.93 -33.90
CA ASN A 89 -9.06 11.97 -34.87
C ASN A 89 -8.49 10.65 -34.29
N TYR A 90 -8.69 10.34 -33.01
CA TYR A 90 -8.53 8.97 -32.52
C TYR A 90 -9.85 8.21 -32.61
N LYS A 91 -9.83 7.00 -33.21
CA LYS A 91 -11.02 6.17 -33.42
C LYS A 91 -10.74 4.70 -33.12
N LEU A 92 -11.69 4.06 -32.45
CA LEU A 92 -11.59 2.67 -32.04
C LEU A 92 -12.21 1.78 -33.13
N TYR A 93 -11.48 0.72 -33.47
CA TYR A 93 -11.90 -0.30 -34.42
C TYR A 93 -11.75 -1.68 -33.79
N GLU A 94 -12.62 -2.58 -34.19
CA GLU A 94 -12.54 -4.00 -33.91
C GLU A 94 -12.04 -4.71 -35.17
N HIS A 95 -10.99 -5.50 -35.05
CA HIS A 95 -10.50 -6.36 -36.11
C HIS A 95 -11.17 -7.72 -35.96
N CYS A 96 -12.09 -8.03 -36.86
CA CYS A 96 -12.85 -9.27 -36.90
C CYS A 96 -12.16 -10.24 -37.85
N LYS A 97 -11.73 -11.39 -37.34
CA LYS A 97 -11.02 -12.40 -38.14
C LYS A 97 -11.49 -13.82 -37.85
N ARG A 98 -11.73 -14.58 -38.92
CA ARG A 98 -11.99 -16.04 -38.89
C ARG A 98 -11.14 -16.74 -39.95
N TYR A 99 -10.45 -17.80 -39.53
CA TYR A 99 -9.63 -18.68 -40.38
C TYR A 99 -10.34 -20.02 -40.61
N ASN A 100 -10.00 -20.73 -41.69
CA ASN A 100 -10.60 -22.01 -42.06
C ASN A 100 -10.54 -23.08 -40.94
N ASP A 101 -9.45 -23.11 -40.17
CA ASP A 101 -9.27 -24.10 -39.08
C ASP A 101 -9.73 -23.60 -37.70
N ALA A 102 -10.14 -22.33 -37.59
CA ALA A 102 -10.47 -21.73 -36.30
C ALA A 102 -11.96 -21.92 -35.97
N ARG A 103 -12.27 -22.78 -34.99
CA ARG A 103 -13.64 -22.93 -34.43
C ARG A 103 -14.20 -21.65 -33.81
N GLN A 104 -13.38 -20.62 -33.60
CA GLN A 104 -13.78 -19.39 -32.92
C GLN A 104 -13.31 -18.14 -33.67
N GLU A 105 -14.24 -17.19 -33.80
CA GLU A 105 -13.98 -15.85 -34.32
C GLU A 105 -13.14 -15.03 -33.34
N ARG A 106 -12.07 -14.42 -33.85
CA ARG A 106 -11.20 -13.53 -33.09
C ARG A 106 -11.62 -12.08 -33.31
N ARG A 107 -11.76 -11.33 -32.22
CA ARG A 107 -12.12 -9.91 -32.21
C ARG A 107 -11.13 -9.09 -31.39
N ASP A 108 -10.09 -8.57 -32.04
CA ASP A 108 -9.13 -7.67 -31.38
C ASP A 108 -9.59 -6.22 -31.46
N THR A 109 -9.19 -5.38 -30.51
CA THR A 109 -9.60 -3.97 -30.48
C THR A 109 -8.38 -3.07 -30.60
N PHE A 110 -8.45 -2.10 -31.50
CA PHE A 110 -7.34 -1.21 -31.83
C PHE A 110 -7.80 0.24 -31.84
N LEU A 111 -6.97 1.12 -31.28
CA LEU A 111 -7.16 2.56 -31.40
C LEU A 111 -6.21 3.10 -32.47
N PHE A 112 -6.81 3.68 -33.50
CA PHE A 112 -6.13 4.32 -34.62
C PHE A 112 -6.14 5.83 -34.46
N GLY A 113 -5.17 6.51 -35.08
CA GLY A 113 -5.06 7.97 -35.06
C GLY A 113 -3.63 8.51 -34.87
N HIS A 114 -2.66 7.65 -34.55
CA HIS A 114 -1.30 8.11 -34.27
C HIS A 114 -0.60 8.64 -35.55
N PRO A 115 0.15 9.77 -35.49
CA PRO A 115 0.85 10.37 -36.64
C PRO A 115 1.75 9.43 -37.45
N LYS A 116 2.35 8.43 -36.80
CA LYS A 116 3.20 7.41 -37.44
C LYS A 116 2.41 6.32 -38.21
N GLY A 117 1.08 6.43 -38.33
CA GLY A 117 0.25 5.41 -38.99
C GLY A 117 0.13 4.09 -38.21
N ILE A 118 0.50 4.10 -36.93
CA ILE A 118 0.46 2.92 -36.06
C ILE A 118 -0.83 2.89 -35.24
N ARG A 119 -1.11 1.71 -34.66
CA ARG A 119 -2.29 1.44 -33.84
C ARG A 119 -1.90 0.99 -32.43
N PHE A 120 -2.61 1.49 -31.44
CA PHE A 120 -2.51 1.01 -30.06
C PHE A 120 -3.39 -0.22 -29.87
N ARG A 121 -2.88 -1.27 -29.23
CA ARG A 121 -3.55 -2.56 -29.06
C ARG A 121 -4.29 -2.71 -27.74
N SER A 122 -4.09 -1.76 -26.83
CA SER A 122 -4.77 -1.73 -25.53
C SER A 122 -4.82 -0.31 -24.97
N PRO A 123 -5.72 -0.03 -24.00
CA PRO A 123 -5.72 1.24 -23.28
C PRO A 123 -4.36 1.53 -22.64
N ALA A 124 -3.70 0.52 -22.07
CA ALA A 124 -2.40 0.66 -21.41
C ALA A 124 -1.27 1.11 -22.35
N GLU A 125 -1.32 0.73 -23.64
CA GLU A 125 -0.36 1.26 -24.62
C GLU A 125 -0.64 2.74 -24.97
N PHE A 126 -1.93 3.14 -24.99
CA PHE A 126 -2.33 4.49 -25.35
C PHE A 126 -2.23 5.49 -24.20
N SER A 127 -2.50 5.08 -22.95
CA SER A 127 -2.64 5.99 -21.81
C SER A 127 -1.42 6.91 -21.58
N PRO A 128 -0.16 6.46 -21.73
CA PRO A 128 0.99 7.37 -21.61
C PRO A 128 1.10 8.39 -22.76
N HIS A 129 0.62 8.03 -23.95
CA HIS A 129 0.49 8.98 -25.06
C HIS A 129 -0.59 10.02 -24.76
N LEU A 130 -1.73 9.55 -24.24
CA LEU A 130 -2.83 10.42 -23.82
C LEU A 130 -2.43 11.38 -22.71
N LEU A 131 -1.62 10.94 -21.73
CA LEU A 131 -1.08 11.80 -20.68
C LEU A 131 -0.23 12.93 -21.28
N TRP A 132 0.64 12.61 -22.23
CA TRP A 132 1.44 13.60 -22.94
C TRP A 132 0.55 14.58 -23.74
N ILE A 133 -0.48 14.09 -24.43
CA ILE A 133 -1.49 14.93 -25.10
C ILE A 133 -2.15 15.90 -24.09
N ALA A 134 -2.46 15.42 -22.89
CA ALA A 134 -3.18 16.19 -21.88
C ALA A 134 -2.31 17.19 -21.09
N GLN A 135 -1.00 16.93 -20.94
CA GLN A 135 -0.14 17.67 -20.00
C GLN A 135 1.06 18.39 -20.62
N SER A 136 1.55 17.96 -21.79
CA SER A 136 2.74 18.60 -22.39
C SER A 136 2.42 20.05 -22.74
N LYS A 137 3.32 20.97 -22.39
CA LYS A 137 3.19 22.40 -22.73
C LYS A 137 3.70 22.72 -24.13
N THR A 138 4.71 21.97 -24.58
CA THR A 138 5.39 22.13 -25.87
C THR A 138 4.78 21.24 -26.94
N HIS A 139 4.13 20.13 -26.53
CA HIS A 139 3.64 19.06 -27.39
C HIS A 139 4.74 18.52 -28.33
N GLU A 140 5.98 18.52 -27.86
CA GLU A 140 7.11 17.92 -28.56
C GLU A 140 7.11 16.39 -28.42
N ARG A 141 7.21 15.68 -29.54
CA ARG A 141 7.13 14.21 -29.57
C ARG A 141 8.25 13.51 -28.81
N GLY A 142 9.41 14.14 -28.66
CA GLY A 142 10.54 13.59 -27.91
C GLY A 142 10.28 13.44 -26.42
N GLU A 143 9.33 14.21 -25.86
CA GLU A 143 8.92 14.16 -24.46
C GLU A 143 7.89 13.07 -24.18
N CYS A 144 7.29 12.47 -25.22
CA CYS A 144 6.20 11.53 -25.03
C CYS A 144 6.72 10.17 -24.52
N PRO A 145 6.24 9.69 -23.37
CA PRO A 145 6.73 8.46 -22.74
C PRO A 145 6.13 7.20 -23.36
N CYS A 146 5.27 7.32 -24.37
CA CYS A 146 4.58 6.18 -24.97
C CYS A 146 5.57 5.26 -25.72
N LYS A 147 5.18 3.99 -25.84
CA LYS A 147 5.91 2.91 -26.54
C LYS A 147 6.42 3.30 -27.93
N TYR A 148 5.77 4.26 -28.59
CA TYR A 148 5.99 4.56 -29.99
C TYR A 148 6.64 5.92 -30.27
N CYS A 149 6.66 6.82 -29.29
CA CYS A 149 7.29 8.14 -29.40
C CYS A 149 8.69 8.15 -28.80
N GLY A 150 8.90 7.49 -27.65
CA GLY A 150 10.20 7.35 -27.00
C GLY A 150 11.02 6.19 -27.59
N GLY A 151 12.22 6.48 -28.08
CA GLY A 151 13.10 5.49 -28.71
C GLY A 151 13.75 4.54 -27.69
N ASP A 152 13.09 3.42 -27.37
CA ASP A 152 13.66 2.09 -27.10
C ASP A 152 12.55 1.21 -26.47
N PRO A 153 12.07 0.15 -27.14
CA PRO A 153 11.11 -0.81 -26.58
C PRO A 153 11.51 -1.40 -25.21
N LYS A 154 12.83 -1.54 -24.93
CA LYS A 154 13.32 -2.04 -23.63
C LYS A 154 13.04 -1.06 -22.49
N SER A 155 13.12 0.25 -22.75
CA SER A 155 12.83 1.29 -21.76
C SER A 155 11.35 1.30 -21.34
N TRP A 156 10.45 1.11 -22.31
CA TRP A 156 9.01 1.01 -22.08
C TRP A 156 8.65 -0.21 -21.22
N ASN A 157 9.18 -1.40 -21.57
CA ASN A 157 8.92 -2.63 -20.81
C ASN A 157 9.43 -2.53 -19.37
N ARG A 158 10.60 -1.92 -19.15
CA ARG A 158 11.13 -1.70 -17.79
C ARG A 158 10.22 -0.78 -16.96
N ARG A 159 9.73 0.32 -17.56
CA ARG A 159 8.80 1.26 -16.89
C ARG A 159 7.45 0.62 -16.56
N LYS A 160 6.89 -0.15 -17.50
CA LYS A 160 5.62 -0.86 -17.31
C LYS A 160 5.71 -1.93 -16.21
N ASN A 161 6.76 -2.77 -16.25
CA ASN A 161 6.94 -3.80 -15.23
C ASN A 161 7.18 -3.18 -13.85
N GLY A 162 7.94 -2.09 -13.78
CA GLY A 162 8.15 -1.35 -12.53
C GLY A 162 6.86 -0.71 -11.98
N SER A 163 6.01 -0.14 -12.83
CA SER A 163 4.73 0.45 -12.38
C SER A 163 3.75 -0.62 -11.90
N ASP A 164 3.62 -1.72 -12.64
CA ASP A 164 2.71 -2.82 -12.30
C ASP A 164 3.15 -3.47 -10.97
N GLN A 165 4.45 -3.72 -10.80
CA GLN A 165 5.00 -4.27 -9.56
C GLN A 165 4.82 -3.29 -8.38
N MET A 166 5.12 -2.01 -8.56
CA MET A 166 4.94 -0.99 -7.52
C MET A 166 3.46 -0.84 -7.11
N GLN A 167 2.52 -0.95 -8.07
CA GLN A 167 1.09 -0.87 -7.78
C GLN A 167 0.58 -2.10 -7.02
N ILE A 168 1.08 -3.30 -7.36
CA ILE A 168 0.79 -4.54 -6.62
C ILE A 168 1.35 -4.48 -5.20
N GLU A 169 2.62 -4.10 -5.04
CA GLU A 169 3.27 -3.92 -3.73
C GLU A 169 2.53 -2.88 -2.88
N SER A 170 2.17 -1.73 -3.47
CA SER A 170 1.40 -0.69 -2.79
C SER A 170 0.00 -1.18 -2.33
N THR A 171 -0.65 -2.02 -3.13
CA THR A 171 -1.96 -2.60 -2.77
C THR A 171 -1.82 -3.63 -1.66
N HIS A 172 -0.81 -4.50 -1.74
CA HIS A 172 -0.52 -5.50 -0.72
C HIS A 172 -0.20 -4.86 0.63
N ASP A 173 0.71 -3.88 0.65
CA ASP A 173 1.09 -3.14 1.86
C ASP A 173 -0.12 -2.44 2.48
N LYS A 174 -1.00 -1.86 1.65
CA LYS A 174 -2.23 -1.22 2.13
C LYS A 174 -3.16 -2.22 2.84
N LEU A 175 -3.40 -3.39 2.22
CA LEU A 175 -4.27 -4.42 2.80
C LEU A 175 -3.67 -5.02 4.08
N GLU A 176 -2.36 -5.29 4.09
CA GLU A 176 -1.68 -5.81 5.27
C GLU A 176 -1.75 -4.81 6.44
N ARG A 177 -1.50 -3.52 6.16
CA ARG A 177 -1.62 -2.43 7.14
C ARG A 177 -3.03 -2.33 7.71
N GLU A 178 -4.06 -2.36 6.88
CA GLU A 178 -5.45 -2.31 7.33
C GLU A 178 -5.79 -3.50 8.24
N ALA A 179 -5.28 -4.71 7.93
CA ALA A 179 -5.42 -5.87 8.79
C ALA A 179 -4.63 -5.74 10.10
N ASP A 180 -3.43 -5.16 10.07
CA ASP A 180 -2.54 -4.95 11.22
C ASP A 180 -3.00 -3.89 12.21
N LEU A 181 -3.72 -2.89 11.72
CA LEU A 181 -4.29 -1.80 12.52
C LEU A 181 -5.72 -2.09 12.98
N CYS A 182 -6.32 -3.18 12.50
CA CYS A 182 -7.63 -3.62 12.94
C CYS A 182 -7.63 -3.89 14.45
N GLN A 183 -8.70 -3.50 15.16
CA GLN A 183 -8.84 -3.69 16.60
C GLN A 183 -8.70 -5.16 17.03
N GLU A 184 -9.24 -6.07 16.21
CA GLU A 184 -9.11 -7.52 16.36
C GLU A 184 -8.04 -8.10 15.44
N GLY A 185 -7.09 -7.28 14.99
CA GLY A 185 -5.98 -7.68 14.15
C GLY A 185 -5.02 -8.62 14.89
N ALA A 186 -4.21 -9.35 14.12
CA ALA A 186 -3.24 -10.25 14.71
C ALA A 186 -2.17 -9.46 15.46
N LEU A 187 -1.73 -9.98 16.61
CA LEU A 187 -0.74 -9.33 17.45
C LEU A 187 0.63 -9.25 16.77
N TYR A 188 1.07 -10.35 16.15
CA TYR A 188 2.37 -10.44 15.48
C TYR A 188 2.26 -10.37 13.96
N ARG A 189 3.29 -9.84 13.32
CA ARG A 189 3.30 -9.50 11.89
C ARG A 189 4.30 -10.35 11.12
N PRO A 190 4.01 -10.74 9.87
CA PRO A 190 4.97 -11.44 9.02
C PRO A 190 6.32 -10.72 8.95
N GLY A 191 7.39 -11.43 9.28
CA GLY A 191 8.78 -10.94 9.33
C GLY A 191 9.24 -10.41 10.71
N GLU A 192 8.35 -10.34 11.70
CA GLU A 192 8.74 -10.05 13.08
C GLU A 192 9.50 -11.20 13.69
N VAL A 193 10.45 -10.86 14.57
CA VAL A 193 11.17 -11.83 15.40
C VAL A 193 10.56 -11.84 16.78
N VAL A 194 10.28 -13.03 17.28
CA VAL A 194 9.52 -13.25 18.52
C VAL A 194 10.15 -14.36 19.34
N TRP A 195 9.86 -14.33 20.63
CA TRP A 195 10.08 -15.44 21.53
C TRP A 195 8.91 -16.42 21.44
N MET A 196 9.19 -17.72 21.45
CA MET A 196 8.22 -18.81 21.49
C MET A 196 8.50 -19.70 22.70
N ILE A 197 7.48 -19.94 23.53
CA ILE A 197 7.53 -20.89 24.64
C ILE A 197 7.24 -22.28 24.06
N GLN A 198 8.05 -23.29 24.37
CA GLN A 198 7.73 -24.68 24.05
C GLN A 198 6.94 -25.33 25.17
N ASP A 199 5.93 -26.14 24.82
CA ASP A 199 5.20 -26.99 25.75
C ASP A 199 6.09 -28.20 26.12
N ASN A 200 7.12 -27.93 26.93
CA ASN A 200 8.05 -28.92 27.46
C ASN A 200 8.24 -28.67 28.96
N PRO A 201 8.61 -29.69 29.75
CA PRO A 201 8.72 -29.57 31.21
C PRO A 201 9.76 -28.54 31.70
N ASN A 202 10.55 -27.95 30.79
CA ASN A 202 11.58 -26.96 31.10
C ASN A 202 11.22 -25.53 30.67
N ASP A 203 10.02 -25.31 30.08
CA ASP A 203 9.58 -24.03 29.51
C ASP A 203 10.68 -23.35 28.65
N GLU A 204 11.31 -24.12 27.74
CA GLU A 204 12.39 -23.56 26.93
C GLU A 204 11.88 -22.50 25.94
N TRP A 205 12.60 -21.38 25.90
CA TRP A 205 12.32 -20.26 25.02
C TRP A 205 13.12 -20.36 23.73
N VAL A 206 12.42 -20.26 22.60
CA VAL A 206 13.02 -20.37 21.27
C VAL A 206 12.74 -19.09 20.49
N VAL A 207 13.76 -18.58 19.81
CA VAL A 207 13.61 -17.42 18.92
C VAL A 207 13.10 -17.87 17.56
N CYS A 208 12.05 -17.22 17.09
CA CYS A 208 11.39 -17.53 15.84
C CYS A 208 11.11 -16.28 15.01
N ILE A 209 11.00 -16.46 13.70
CA ILE A 209 10.51 -15.46 12.75
C ILE A 209 9.07 -15.83 12.38
N VAL A 210 8.16 -14.87 12.44
CA VAL A 210 6.78 -15.05 11.96
C VAL A 210 6.79 -15.07 10.44
N ILE A 211 6.26 -16.13 9.84
CA ILE A 211 6.20 -16.30 8.38
C ILE A 211 4.86 -15.80 7.85
N ASP A 212 3.77 -16.28 8.45
CA ASP A 212 2.41 -15.82 8.18
C ASP A 212 1.51 -16.09 9.39
N ARG A 213 0.24 -15.73 9.24
CA ARG A 213 -0.80 -15.90 10.25
C ARG A 213 -2.13 -16.23 9.58
N THR A 214 -2.91 -17.05 10.26
CA THR A 214 -4.24 -17.48 9.81
C THR A 214 -5.26 -17.07 10.86
N VAL A 215 -6.34 -16.42 10.43
CA VAL A 215 -7.48 -16.09 11.29
C VAL A 215 -8.20 -17.38 11.64
N LEU A 216 -8.41 -17.62 12.92
CA LEU A 216 -9.29 -18.66 13.42
C LEU A 216 -10.59 -18.01 13.88
N PRO A 217 -11.73 -18.33 13.25
CA PRO A 217 -13.02 -17.86 13.75
C PRO A 217 -13.29 -18.50 15.11
N CYS A 218 -13.50 -17.69 16.15
CA CYS A 218 -13.91 -18.16 17.46
C CYS A 218 -15.32 -17.66 17.75
N VAL A 219 -16.28 -18.59 17.82
CA VAL A 219 -17.65 -18.30 18.25
C VAL A 219 -17.74 -18.61 19.73
N HIS A 220 -17.97 -17.60 20.55
CA HIS A 220 -18.19 -17.77 21.99
C HIS A 220 -19.62 -18.27 22.26
N LEU A 221 -19.81 -18.91 23.42
CA LEU A 221 -21.11 -19.47 23.84
C LEU A 221 -22.22 -18.40 23.97
N ASP A 222 -21.85 -17.14 24.16
CA ASP A 222 -22.74 -15.97 24.22
C ASP A 222 -23.06 -15.39 22.83
N GLY A 223 -22.62 -16.02 21.75
CA GLY A 223 -22.82 -15.56 20.37
C GLY A 223 -21.88 -14.42 19.95
N VAL A 224 -20.97 -13.97 20.82
CA VAL A 224 -19.96 -12.98 20.45
C VAL A 224 -18.89 -13.68 19.61
N SER A 225 -18.62 -13.15 18.41
CA SER A 225 -17.50 -13.61 17.60
C SER A 225 -16.25 -12.87 18.03
N SER A 226 -15.15 -13.59 18.25
CA SER A 226 -13.82 -12.99 18.38
C SER A 226 -12.87 -13.63 17.38
N LYS A 227 -11.80 -12.91 17.02
CA LYS A 227 -10.73 -13.46 16.20
C LYS A 227 -9.60 -13.95 17.09
N SER A 228 -9.20 -15.20 16.90
CA SER A 228 -7.88 -15.64 17.33
C SER A 228 -6.99 -15.90 16.12
N TYR A 229 -5.70 -16.05 16.36
CA TYR A 229 -4.71 -16.21 15.30
C TYR A 229 -3.81 -17.40 15.59
N SER A 230 -3.61 -18.18 14.54
CA SER A 230 -2.57 -19.19 14.47
C SER A 230 -1.43 -18.67 13.61
N TYR A 231 -0.20 -18.85 14.07
CA TYR A 231 1.00 -18.30 13.45
C TYR A 231 1.87 -19.42 12.93
N ARG A 232 2.31 -19.28 11.68
CA ARG A 232 3.36 -20.13 11.14
C ARG A 232 4.69 -19.45 11.42
N VAL A 233 5.53 -20.09 12.23
CA VAL A 233 6.80 -19.53 12.69
C VAL A 233 7.96 -20.43 12.28
N ARG A 234 9.15 -19.84 12.10
CA ARG A 234 10.39 -20.58 11.79
C ARG A 234 11.45 -20.26 12.81
N THR A 235 12.09 -21.28 13.39
CA THR A 235 13.18 -21.08 14.36
C THR A 235 14.39 -20.44 13.69
N VAL A 236 15.10 -19.59 14.44
CA VAL A 236 16.33 -18.90 13.96
C VAL A 236 17.58 -19.80 14.07
N LYS A 237 17.53 -20.86 14.89
CA LYS A 237 18.61 -21.86 15.02
C LYS A 237 18.95 -22.56 13.68
N ALA A 238 20.14 -23.14 13.60
CA ALA A 238 20.68 -23.78 12.38
C ALA A 238 19.72 -24.78 11.69
N GLU A 239 18.93 -25.54 12.46
CA GLU A 239 17.98 -26.54 11.96
C GLU A 239 16.74 -25.95 11.27
N LYS A 240 16.46 -24.64 11.43
CA LYS A 240 15.37 -23.88 10.77
C LYS A 240 14.01 -24.60 10.69
N LYS A 241 13.54 -25.13 11.83
CA LYS A 241 12.26 -25.83 11.94
C LYS A 241 11.10 -24.85 11.77
N THR A 242 10.10 -25.22 10.96
CA THR A 242 8.84 -24.44 10.81
C THR A 242 7.72 -25.13 11.59
N MET A 243 6.91 -24.35 12.32
CA MET A 243 5.85 -24.84 13.21
C MET A 243 4.62 -23.94 13.12
N GLN A 244 3.45 -24.52 13.39
CA GLN A 244 2.20 -23.77 13.55
C GLN A 244 1.92 -23.65 15.05
N VAL A 245 1.76 -22.42 15.56
CA VAL A 245 1.59 -22.16 16.99
C VAL A 245 0.47 -21.14 17.25
N PRO A 246 -0.29 -21.28 18.34
CA PRO A 246 -1.26 -20.28 18.77
C PRO A 246 -0.58 -19.01 19.31
N GLN A 247 -1.32 -17.90 19.33
CA GLN A 247 -0.82 -16.60 19.83
C GLN A 247 -0.19 -16.67 21.22
N TRP A 248 -0.79 -17.43 22.14
CA TRP A 248 -0.37 -17.45 23.54
C TRP A 248 1.03 -18.04 23.76
N MET A 249 1.58 -18.79 22.79
CA MET A 249 2.96 -19.29 22.84
C MET A 249 3.99 -18.22 22.48
N LEU A 250 3.59 -17.08 21.93
CA LEU A 250 4.50 -16.07 21.41
C LEU A 250 4.63 -14.86 22.36
N ARG A 251 5.82 -14.25 22.42
CA ARG A 251 6.09 -12.99 23.12
C ARG A 251 6.95 -12.06 22.24
N PRO A 252 6.82 -10.72 22.37
CA PRO A 252 7.68 -9.78 21.65
C PRO A 252 9.16 -10.07 21.94
N LEU A 253 10.06 -9.96 20.97
CA LEU A 253 11.49 -10.24 21.22
C LEU A 253 12.05 -9.36 22.34
N LEU A 254 11.62 -8.09 22.40
CA LEU A 254 12.06 -7.12 23.39
C LEU A 254 11.55 -7.40 24.81
N SER A 255 10.69 -8.41 25.02
CA SER A 255 10.16 -8.75 26.35
C SER A 255 11.14 -9.52 27.26
N ARG A 256 12.31 -9.90 26.75
CA ARG A 256 13.33 -10.64 27.51
C ARG A 256 14.72 -10.12 27.20
N SER A 257 15.65 -10.31 28.12
CA SER A 257 17.06 -9.96 27.91
C SER A 257 17.64 -10.70 26.70
N LEU A 258 18.39 -9.96 25.88
CA LEU A 258 19.13 -10.47 24.72
C LEU A 258 20.62 -10.61 25.02
N ASN A 259 21.05 -10.38 26.27
CA ASN A 259 22.46 -10.38 26.67
C ASN A 259 23.14 -11.68 26.26
N GLY A 260 24.20 -11.56 25.45
CA GLY A 260 24.98 -12.70 24.98
C GLY A 260 24.43 -13.36 23.70
N MET A 261 23.37 -12.82 23.11
CA MET A 261 22.80 -13.27 21.82
C MET A 261 23.13 -12.24 20.72
N LYS A 262 24.41 -12.18 20.32
CA LYS A 262 24.94 -11.14 19.42
C LYS A 262 24.12 -10.92 18.15
N ASP A 263 23.69 -11.99 17.47
CA ASP A 263 22.89 -11.87 16.24
C ASP A 263 21.55 -11.13 16.48
N LEU A 264 20.96 -11.27 17.68
CA LEU A 264 19.71 -10.60 18.05
C LEU A 264 19.95 -9.17 18.54
N GLU A 265 21.08 -8.93 19.21
CA GLU A 265 21.54 -7.58 19.54
C GLU A 265 21.75 -6.78 18.25
N ASP A 266 22.49 -7.33 17.28
CA ASP A 266 22.73 -6.74 15.96
C ASP A 266 21.43 -6.49 15.19
N LEU A 267 20.48 -7.44 15.25
CA LEU A 267 19.14 -7.25 14.67
C LEU A 267 18.47 -6.00 15.26
N CYS A 268 18.52 -5.80 16.58
CA CYS A 268 17.90 -4.67 17.27
C CYS A 268 18.50 -3.31 16.89
N GLU A 269 19.69 -3.30 16.29
CA GLU A 269 20.34 -2.09 15.78
C GLU A 269 19.94 -1.76 14.32
N THR A 270 19.17 -2.63 13.66
CA THR A 270 18.79 -2.44 12.26
C THR A 270 17.48 -1.70 12.06
N TRP A 271 17.37 -0.97 10.94
CA TRP A 271 16.11 -0.38 10.50
C TRP A 271 16.00 -0.30 8.98
N SER A 272 14.76 -0.29 8.47
CA SER A 272 14.47 -0.04 7.05
C SER A 272 13.11 0.61 6.85
N LEU A 273 12.87 1.17 5.67
CA LEU A 273 11.64 1.86 5.30
C LEU A 273 10.98 1.13 4.13
N PHE A 274 9.65 1.08 4.10
CA PHE A 274 8.89 0.47 3.01
C PHE A 274 7.60 1.23 2.69
N GLY A 275 6.98 0.87 1.56
CA GLY A 275 5.76 1.50 1.07
C GLY A 275 5.91 3.00 0.86
N SER A 276 6.94 3.42 0.12
CA SER A 276 7.20 4.83 -0.19
C SER A 276 6.05 5.48 -0.97
N TYR A 277 5.70 6.72 -0.61
CA TYR A 277 4.76 7.55 -1.34
C TYR A 277 5.10 9.03 -1.18
N MET A 278 4.57 9.89 -2.05
CA MET A 278 4.69 11.35 -1.89
C MET A 278 3.44 11.91 -1.21
N SER A 279 3.60 12.84 -0.28
CA SER A 279 2.47 13.57 0.32
C SER A 279 1.62 14.26 -0.76
N GLY A 280 0.31 14.27 -0.57
CA GLY A 280 -0.63 14.96 -1.46
C GLY A 280 -0.62 16.49 -1.30
N VAL A 281 -0.06 16.99 -0.19
CA VAL A 281 -0.02 18.41 0.18
C VAL A 281 1.32 19.01 -0.23
N SER A 282 1.31 20.24 -0.75
CA SER A 282 2.53 21.01 -1.07
C SER A 282 3.11 21.66 0.21
N PRO A 283 4.43 21.64 0.45
CA PRO A 283 5.46 21.01 -0.37
C PRO A 283 5.36 19.48 -0.35
N LYS A 284 5.59 18.84 -1.51
CA LYS A 284 5.62 17.38 -1.59
C LYS A 284 6.76 16.85 -0.72
N ILE A 285 6.41 16.03 0.28
CA ILE A 285 7.32 15.39 1.20
C ILE A 285 7.34 13.89 0.87
N HIS A 286 8.52 13.29 0.93
CA HIS A 286 8.68 11.86 0.70
C HIS A 286 8.31 11.09 1.98
N CYS A 287 7.24 10.32 1.93
CA CYS A 287 6.63 9.61 3.05
C CYS A 287 6.77 8.09 2.89
N TYR A 288 6.53 7.36 3.97
CA TYR A 288 6.61 5.91 4.03
C TYR A 288 5.39 5.34 4.73
N SER A 289 4.91 4.20 4.25
CA SER A 289 3.75 3.51 4.84
C SER A 289 4.13 2.82 6.15
N GLY A 290 5.39 2.42 6.29
CA GLY A 290 5.91 1.78 7.49
C GLY A 290 7.43 1.65 7.50
N CYS A 291 7.93 1.08 8.58
CA CYS A 291 9.34 0.83 8.81
C CYS A 291 9.54 -0.48 9.58
N TRP A 292 10.73 -1.07 9.41
CA TRP A 292 11.24 -2.08 10.32
C TRP A 292 12.14 -1.40 11.34
N ILE A 293 11.93 -1.73 12.61
CA ILE A 293 12.68 -1.19 13.73
C ILE A 293 13.10 -2.38 14.59
N GLY A 294 14.36 -2.80 14.41
CA GLY A 294 14.88 -4.02 15.02
C GLY A 294 14.00 -5.25 14.72
N PRO A 295 13.47 -5.95 15.72
CA PRO A 295 12.65 -7.13 15.52
C PRO A 295 11.21 -6.85 15.05
N GLU A 296 10.76 -5.60 15.05
CA GLU A 296 9.34 -5.25 14.91
C GLU A 296 9.03 -4.53 13.58
N LYS A 297 7.82 -4.77 13.06
CA LYS A 297 7.27 -4.04 11.91
C LYS A 297 6.37 -2.94 12.42
N ILE A 298 6.52 -1.71 11.92
CA ILE A 298 5.71 -0.56 12.34
C ILE A 298 5.07 0.07 11.11
N TRP A 299 3.80 0.45 11.22
CA TRP A 299 3.03 1.14 10.20
C TRP A 299 2.71 2.57 10.62
N ARG A 300 2.46 3.43 9.64
CA ARG A 300 1.66 4.63 9.86
C ARG A 300 0.27 4.22 10.39
N GLY A 301 -0.12 4.80 11.52
CA GLY A 301 -1.34 4.49 12.27
C GLY A 301 -1.09 3.64 13.52
N ASP A 302 0.13 3.09 13.69
CA ASP A 302 0.47 2.33 14.89
C ASP A 302 0.63 3.20 16.13
N ILE A 303 0.49 2.54 17.28
CA ILE A 303 0.88 3.06 18.59
C ILE A 303 2.28 2.53 18.89
N VAL A 304 3.24 3.43 19.14
CA VAL A 304 4.63 3.08 19.42
C VAL A 304 5.11 3.70 20.72
N ARG A 305 6.09 3.06 21.35
CA ARG A 305 6.86 3.65 22.45
C ARG A 305 7.92 4.57 21.86
N PHE A 306 8.19 5.68 22.52
CA PHE A 306 9.27 6.58 22.11
C PHE A 306 9.95 7.21 23.32
N LYS A 307 11.23 7.55 23.14
CA LYS A 307 12.03 8.25 24.15
C LYS A 307 11.83 9.74 23.98
N LYS A 308 11.21 10.39 24.98
CA LYS A 308 11.20 11.86 25.05
C LYS A 308 12.59 12.30 25.51
N LYS A 309 13.24 13.23 24.79
CA LYS A 309 14.45 13.88 25.32
C LYS A 309 14.08 14.51 26.66
N SER A 310 14.81 14.11 27.71
CA SER A 310 14.59 14.46 29.11
C SER A 310 14.20 15.94 29.28
N ASP A 311 13.00 16.19 29.78
CA ASP A 311 12.59 17.48 30.35
C ASP A 311 12.99 17.46 31.84
N PRO A 312 13.83 18.39 32.33
CA PRO A 312 14.30 18.42 33.72
C PRO A 312 13.22 18.49 34.80
N GLN A 313 11.94 18.68 34.44
CA GLN A 313 10.84 18.87 35.39
C GLN A 313 9.93 17.64 35.64
N GLN A 314 10.15 16.48 35.03
CA GLN A 314 9.24 15.33 35.22
C GLN A 314 9.61 14.46 36.43
N LEU A 315 8.66 14.34 37.37
CA LEU A 315 8.84 13.81 38.72
C LEU A 315 8.02 12.54 39.02
N PHE A 316 7.68 11.71 38.03
CA PHE A 316 7.04 10.40 38.33
C PHE A 316 7.55 9.25 37.47
N SER A 317 7.56 8.07 38.08
CA SER A 317 8.24 6.85 37.65
C SER A 317 7.35 5.84 36.91
N ILE A 318 6.25 6.28 36.28
CA ILE A 318 5.44 5.43 35.41
C ILE A 318 4.88 6.27 34.26
N PHE A 319 5.54 6.31 33.10
CA PHE A 319 4.99 6.97 31.91
C PHE A 319 5.45 6.29 30.62
N ASP A 320 4.65 5.34 30.13
CA ASP A 320 4.73 4.98 28.72
C ASP A 320 4.18 6.16 27.90
N ASN A 321 5.09 7.04 27.48
CA ASN A 321 4.77 7.98 26.41
C ASN A 321 4.59 7.18 25.13
N VAL A 322 3.38 7.22 24.58
CA VAL A 322 3.05 6.53 23.34
C VAL A 322 2.77 7.53 22.24
N LEU A 323 3.20 7.22 21.03
CA LEU A 323 2.95 8.02 19.85
C LEU A 323 2.03 7.24 18.93
N VAL A 324 0.89 7.83 18.57
CA VAL A 324 0.04 7.35 17.48
C VAL A 324 0.59 7.95 16.20
N ILE A 325 1.20 7.14 15.35
CA ILE A 325 1.94 7.61 14.18
C ILE A 325 0.97 8.11 13.12
N ASN A 326 0.99 9.41 12.84
CA ASN A 326 0.25 9.98 11.71
C ASN A 326 1.09 9.99 10.44
N SER A 327 2.41 10.16 10.51
CA SER A 327 3.28 10.14 9.33
C SER A 327 4.70 9.68 9.65
N ILE A 328 5.32 8.98 8.69
CA ILE A 328 6.76 8.69 8.66
C ILE A 328 7.29 9.31 7.38
N TYR A 329 8.26 10.22 7.49
CA TYR A 329 8.71 10.99 6.33
C TYR A 329 10.17 11.38 6.39
N LYS A 330 10.74 11.64 5.20
CA LYS A 330 12.08 12.19 5.05
C LYS A 330 11.99 13.71 4.98
N GLU A 331 12.64 14.39 5.92
CA GLU A 331 12.73 15.85 5.92
C GLU A 331 13.60 16.33 4.75
N ASN A 332 13.10 17.30 3.98
CA ASN A 332 13.79 17.78 2.77
C ASN A 332 15.14 18.45 3.04
N LYS A 333 15.31 19.12 4.20
CA LYS A 333 16.52 19.89 4.53
C LYS A 333 17.66 19.00 5.01
N SER A 334 17.41 18.20 6.04
CA SER A 334 18.43 17.34 6.67
C SER A 334 18.54 15.96 6.03
N GLY A 335 17.49 15.50 5.36
CA GLY A 335 17.34 14.11 4.95
C GLY A 335 17.05 13.14 6.10
N ASN A 336 16.84 13.65 7.32
CA ASN A 336 16.48 12.85 8.49
C ASN A 336 15.12 12.20 8.31
N ILE A 337 14.95 11.03 8.91
CA ILE A 337 13.65 10.35 8.96
C ILE A 337 12.95 10.77 10.24
N LEU A 338 11.82 11.44 10.08
CA LEU A 338 10.99 11.95 11.17
C LEU A 338 9.70 11.15 11.27
N VAL A 339 9.19 11.05 12.48
CA VAL A 339 7.91 10.44 12.81
C VAL A 339 7.05 11.50 13.47
N SER A 340 5.88 11.78 12.91
CA SER A 340 4.91 12.71 13.48
C SER A 340 3.62 12.01 13.88
N GLY A 341 2.94 12.56 14.87
CA GLY A 341 1.69 12.01 15.37
C GLY A 341 1.19 12.65 16.65
N ASN A 342 0.22 12.00 17.28
CA ASN A 342 -0.31 12.43 18.58
C ASN A 342 0.37 11.66 19.71
N ALA A 343 1.02 12.37 20.62
CA ALA A 343 1.67 11.83 21.80
C ALA A 343 0.68 11.76 22.97
N TRP A 344 0.51 10.57 23.51
CA TRP A 344 -0.38 10.26 24.61
C TRP A 344 0.40 9.71 25.80
N TYR A 345 -0.20 9.84 26.99
CA TYR A 345 0.35 9.30 28.22
C TYR A 345 -0.79 8.88 29.15
N PHE A 346 -0.52 7.88 29.98
CA PHE A 346 -1.45 7.44 31.02
C PHE A 346 -1.19 8.21 32.32
N THR A 347 -2.25 8.49 33.07
CA THR A 347 -2.18 9.25 34.33
C THR A 347 -3.30 8.81 35.28
N SER A 348 -3.12 9.01 36.58
CA SER A 348 -4.18 8.80 37.59
C SER A 348 -5.14 9.99 37.69
N THR A 349 -4.78 11.14 37.13
CA THR A 349 -5.59 12.36 37.19
C THR A 349 -6.33 12.62 35.88
N PRO A 350 -7.61 13.03 35.91
CA PRO A 350 -8.33 13.42 34.71
C PRO A 350 -7.62 14.57 33.97
N CYS A 351 -7.45 14.41 32.66
CA CYS A 351 -6.92 15.45 31.78
C CYS A 351 -8.00 15.93 30.81
N GLN A 352 -7.97 17.22 30.49
CA GLN A 352 -8.78 17.74 29.38
C GLN A 352 -8.09 17.39 28.07
N ILE A 353 -8.73 16.53 27.28
CA ILE A 353 -8.32 16.21 25.92
C ILE A 353 -9.18 17.06 24.98
N ASP A 354 -8.57 17.63 23.94
CA ASP A 354 -9.31 18.33 22.87
C ASP A 354 -10.36 17.38 22.28
N PRO A 355 -11.68 17.71 22.33
CA PRO A 355 -12.74 16.85 21.82
C PRO A 355 -12.63 16.50 20.32
N LEU A 356 -11.82 17.25 19.56
CA LEU A 356 -11.57 16.99 18.14
C LEU A 356 -10.51 15.90 17.89
N LEU A 357 -9.75 15.50 18.92
CA LEU A 357 -8.76 14.44 18.79
C LEU A 357 -9.42 13.06 18.86
N HIS A 358 -9.11 12.21 17.88
CA HIS A 358 -9.56 10.83 17.89
C HIS A 358 -8.74 10.02 18.91
N ILE A 359 -9.40 9.52 19.95
CA ILE A 359 -8.79 8.62 20.93
C ILE A 359 -8.72 7.21 20.32
N PRO A 360 -7.53 6.61 20.19
CA PRO A 360 -7.41 5.23 19.73
C PRO A 360 -8.14 4.27 20.67
N GLN A 361 -9.00 3.42 20.11
CA GLN A 361 -9.80 2.46 20.88
C GLN A 361 -8.96 1.56 21.80
N LYS A 362 -7.74 1.20 21.38
CA LYS A 362 -6.80 0.42 22.20
C LYS A 362 -6.41 1.15 23.49
N LEU A 363 -6.12 2.45 23.41
CA LEU A 363 -5.79 3.26 24.58
C LEU A 363 -7.03 3.46 25.46
N ALA A 364 -8.19 3.71 24.86
CA ALA A 364 -9.46 3.84 25.59
C ALA A 364 -9.82 2.56 26.37
N LYS A 365 -9.61 1.39 25.77
CA LYS A 365 -9.83 0.10 26.44
C LYS A 365 -8.88 -0.09 27.64
N VAL A 366 -7.64 0.38 27.54
CA VAL A 366 -6.69 0.32 28.66
C VAL A 366 -7.15 1.20 29.81
N THR A 367 -7.58 2.43 29.52
CA THR A 367 -8.10 3.34 30.54
C THR A 367 -9.30 2.76 31.28
N GLU A 368 -10.20 2.09 30.55
CA GLU A 368 -11.36 1.41 31.12
C GLU A 368 -10.96 0.24 32.02
N VAL A 369 -10.12 -0.68 31.50
CA VAL A 369 -9.73 -1.90 32.21
C VAL A 369 -8.88 -1.61 33.45
N LEU A 370 -7.98 -0.64 33.37
CA LEU A 370 -7.06 -0.30 34.46
C LEU A 370 -7.60 0.80 35.37
N ASN A 371 -8.75 1.39 35.05
CA ASN A 371 -9.31 2.55 35.76
C ASN A 371 -8.30 3.70 35.92
N ILE A 372 -7.67 4.07 34.80
CA ILE A 372 -6.71 5.18 34.70
C ILE A 372 -7.17 6.18 33.65
N CYS A 373 -6.67 7.41 33.71
CA CYS A 373 -6.98 8.47 32.75
C CYS A 373 -5.94 8.52 31.62
N LEU A 374 -6.35 9.10 30.49
CA LEU A 374 -5.48 9.40 29.36
C LEU A 374 -5.26 10.91 29.26
N GLY A 375 -4.04 11.31 28.96
CA GLY A 375 -3.69 12.67 28.57
C GLY A 375 -3.09 12.69 27.16
N CYS A 376 -3.21 13.83 26.49
CA CYS A 376 -2.58 14.09 25.20
C CYS A 376 -1.66 15.30 25.34
N SER A 377 -0.43 15.21 24.81
CA SER A 377 0.51 16.33 24.80
C SER A 377 0.26 17.29 23.63
N ASN A 378 -0.68 16.96 22.74
CA ASN A 378 -0.93 17.65 21.49
C ASN A 378 -2.18 18.51 21.57
N THR A 379 -2.19 19.59 20.80
CA THR A 379 -3.42 20.32 20.42
C THR A 379 -3.87 19.84 19.04
N LYS A 380 -5.09 20.18 18.61
CA LYS A 380 -5.60 19.82 17.27
C LYS A 380 -4.71 20.29 16.11
N ASP A 381 -3.95 21.36 16.30
CA ASP A 381 -3.17 22.02 15.22
C ASP A 381 -1.68 21.66 15.26
N ILE A 382 -1.20 20.97 16.30
CA ILE A 382 0.23 20.72 16.51
C ILE A 382 0.46 19.24 16.79
N GLU A 383 1.08 18.55 15.83
CA GLU A 383 1.58 17.19 15.99
C GLU A 383 2.93 17.15 16.69
N PHE A 384 3.18 16.08 17.45
CA PHE A 384 4.46 15.80 18.06
C PHE A 384 5.33 15.19 16.97
N THR A 385 6.59 15.62 16.90
CA THR A 385 7.54 15.12 15.91
C THR A 385 8.83 14.72 16.60
N CYS A 386 9.34 13.53 16.29
CA CYS A 386 10.63 13.05 16.77
C CYS A 386 11.44 12.40 15.65
N SER A 387 12.71 12.10 15.94
CA SER A 387 13.52 11.28 15.05
C SER A 387 13.00 9.85 15.04
N LEU A 388 13.15 9.13 13.93
CA LEU A 388 12.92 7.68 13.89
C LEU A 388 13.76 6.95 14.97
N PHE A 389 14.95 7.48 15.28
CA PHE A 389 15.87 6.93 16.27
C PHE A 389 15.37 7.08 17.71
N ASP A 390 14.35 7.91 17.95
CA ASP A 390 13.72 8.05 19.26
C ASP A 390 12.63 6.97 19.48
N ILE A 391 12.22 6.24 18.44
CA ILE A 391 11.21 5.17 18.53
C ILE A 391 11.82 3.91 19.17
N GLN A 392 11.14 3.37 20.17
CA GLN A 392 11.59 2.23 20.98
C GLN A 392 10.86 0.92 20.66
N GLY A 393 10.11 0.90 19.55
CA GLY A 393 9.31 -0.24 19.13
C GLY A 393 7.81 -0.03 19.35
N ARG A 394 7.04 -1.08 19.07
CA ARG A 394 5.59 -1.11 19.22
C ARG A 394 5.19 -0.97 20.69
N TRP A 395 4.05 -0.34 20.91
CA TRP A 395 3.36 -0.44 22.18
C TRP A 395 2.41 -1.64 22.15
N TYR A 396 2.30 -2.33 23.27
CA TYR A 396 1.45 -3.51 23.44
C TYR A 396 0.52 -3.29 24.63
N GLU A 397 -0.69 -3.83 24.52
CA GLU A 397 -1.66 -3.78 25.60
C GLU A 397 -1.12 -4.50 26.86
N PRO A 398 -1.29 -3.95 28.07
CA PRO A 398 -0.66 -4.48 29.29
C PRO A 398 -1.01 -5.93 29.63
N TRP A 399 -2.18 -6.42 29.22
CA TRP A 399 -2.62 -7.80 29.46
C TRP A 399 -2.04 -8.82 28.46
N LEU A 400 -1.40 -8.38 27.38
CA LEU A 400 -0.77 -9.28 26.40
C LEU A 400 0.66 -9.68 26.79
N ILE A 401 1.23 -9.00 27.79
CA ILE A 401 2.58 -9.22 28.28
C ILE A 401 2.48 -9.61 29.77
N PRO A 402 3.31 -10.55 30.27
CA PRO A 402 3.34 -10.87 31.69
C PRO A 402 3.55 -9.63 32.56
N LYS A 403 2.83 -9.57 33.67
CA LYS A 403 2.89 -8.44 34.62
C LYS A 403 4.34 -8.17 35.05
N GLY A 404 4.75 -6.91 35.00
CA GLY A 404 6.10 -6.48 35.39
C GLY A 404 7.18 -6.66 34.32
N THR A 405 6.82 -7.15 33.13
CA THR A 405 7.76 -7.21 32.01
C THR A 405 8.08 -5.80 31.50
N ILE A 406 9.36 -5.47 31.44
CA ILE A 406 9.87 -4.24 30.85
C ILE A 406 10.40 -4.60 29.46
N LEU A 407 9.87 -3.95 28.43
CA LEU A 407 10.37 -4.13 27.07
C LEU A 407 11.71 -3.40 26.91
N ASN A 408 12.74 -4.11 26.45
CA ASN A 408 14.07 -3.56 26.21
C ASN A 408 14.02 -2.29 25.34
N GLU A 409 14.93 -1.37 25.63
CA GLU A 409 15.24 -0.24 24.75
C GLU A 409 16.06 -0.73 23.55
N ILE A 410 15.94 -0.02 22.44
CA ILE A 410 16.70 -0.27 21.22
C ILE A 410 17.46 0.99 20.80
N ILE A 411 18.63 0.78 20.20
CA ILE A 411 19.48 1.85 19.67
C ILE A 411 19.75 1.53 18.22
N LEU A 412 19.07 2.24 17.32
CA LEU A 412 19.23 2.05 15.88
C LEU A 412 20.57 2.61 15.41
N LYS A 413 21.30 1.82 14.61
CA LYS A 413 22.61 2.19 14.06
C LYS A 413 22.72 1.94 12.56
N ARG A 414 22.19 0.81 12.08
CA ARG A 414 22.43 0.32 10.71
C ARG A 414 21.15 0.32 9.87
N LYS A 415 21.15 1.07 8.78
CA LYS A 415 20.09 0.97 7.76
C LYS A 415 20.32 -0.27 6.90
N ILE A 416 19.26 -1.05 6.68
CA ILE A 416 19.24 -2.16 5.71
C ILE A 416 18.27 -1.85 4.57
N ASN A 417 18.47 -2.44 3.39
CA ASN A 417 17.59 -2.19 2.23
C ASN A 417 16.38 -3.13 2.23
N THR A 418 16.57 -4.36 2.71
CA THR A 418 15.52 -5.37 2.78
C THR A 418 15.47 -6.02 4.15
N ARG A 419 14.30 -6.52 4.55
CA ARG A 419 14.16 -7.28 5.80
C ARG A 419 15.02 -8.54 5.82
N LYS A 420 15.33 -9.12 4.66
CA LYS A 420 16.16 -10.33 4.54
C LYS A 420 17.61 -10.09 4.97
N GLU A 421 18.15 -8.90 4.70
CA GLU A 421 19.51 -8.50 5.11
C GLU A 421 19.70 -8.48 6.64
N ALA A 422 18.61 -8.42 7.41
CA ALA A 422 18.70 -8.50 8.87
C ALA A 422 19.08 -9.90 9.38
N PHE A 423 19.06 -10.91 8.51
CA PHE A 423 19.28 -12.33 8.84
C PHE A 423 20.42 -12.98 8.03
N THR A 424 21.23 -12.14 7.37
CA THR A 424 22.45 -12.51 6.63
C THR A 424 23.64 -11.87 7.29
#